data_AF-A0A4Y2GQD3-F1
#
_entry.id   AF-A0A4Y2GQD3-F1
#
_cell.length_a   1.000
_cell.length_b   1.000
_cell.length_c   1.000
_cell.angle_alpha   90.00
_cell.angle_beta   90.00
_cell.angle_gamma   90.00
#
_symmetry.space_group_name_H-M   'P 1'
#
loop_
_entity.id
_entity.type
_entity.pdbx_description
1 polymer ?
#
loop_
_entity_poly.entity_id
_entity_poly.type
_entity_poly.pdbx_seq_one_letter_code
_entity_poly.pdbx_strand_id
1 'polypeptide(L)'
;MHCSTLKLGWLSSSIGADAPYNTLKLWHDMKHYCRHDSLVLNAALYALEKHLWHLAKECAVISLFSNRLFSSERQLIAQTLLRIPPPKEFANERGHPTFPIFNYSTKLSSLIGPKFWFLFHTMGIGTDWLGKRLSEWDNDPSHQGAETYFRHAKVENDLSERAVKLIQDFSTSVTTNETQKQFLLQVVDYHRKQIANFKKETLNKLSLI
;
A
#
# COMPACT_ATOMS: atom_id res chain seq x y z
N MET A 1 19.46 -11.81 -2.40
CA MET A 1 18.02 -11.57 -2.11
C MET A 1 17.26 -11.80 -3.42
N HIS A 2 16.41 -12.83 -3.50
CA HIS A 2 15.78 -13.22 -4.78
C HIS A 2 14.72 -12.20 -5.20
N CYS A 3 14.70 -11.83 -6.49
CA CYS A 3 13.73 -10.92 -7.12
C CYS A 3 12.26 -11.26 -6.78
N SER A 4 11.99 -12.52 -6.46
CA SER A 4 10.72 -13.05 -5.96
C SER A 4 10.19 -12.34 -4.70
N THR A 5 11.06 -11.98 -3.76
CA THR A 5 10.67 -11.34 -2.48
C THR A 5 10.22 -9.90 -2.68
N LEU A 6 10.90 -9.16 -3.56
CA LEU A 6 10.54 -7.80 -3.96
C LEU A 6 9.19 -7.79 -4.68
N LYS A 7 8.97 -8.77 -5.56
CA LYS A 7 7.71 -8.96 -6.31
C LYS A 7 6.54 -9.30 -5.39
N LEU A 8 6.75 -10.13 -4.37
CA LEU A 8 5.70 -10.52 -3.42
C LEU A 8 5.28 -9.35 -2.51
N GLY A 9 6.25 -8.58 -1.99
CA GLY A 9 5.98 -7.40 -1.15
C GLY A 9 5.21 -6.31 -1.90
N TRP A 10 5.51 -6.12 -3.18
CA TRP A 10 4.82 -5.16 -4.06
C TRP A 10 3.38 -5.59 -4.43
N LEU A 11 3.12 -6.89 -4.56
CA LEU A 11 1.79 -7.42 -4.89
C LEU A 11 0.87 -7.50 -3.65
N SER A 12 1.43 -7.67 -2.45
CA SER A 12 0.67 -7.74 -1.20
C SER A 12 0.20 -6.38 -0.65
N SER A 13 0.60 -5.25 -1.25
CA SER A 13 0.12 -3.90 -0.87
C SER A 13 -1.35 -3.61 -1.23
N SER A 14 -2.09 -4.61 -1.70
CA SER A 14 -3.54 -4.49 -1.98
C SER A 14 -4.40 -4.47 -0.71
N ILE A 15 -3.87 -4.93 0.42
CA ILE A 15 -4.52 -4.88 1.74
C ILE A 15 -4.14 -3.56 2.41
N GLY A 16 -5.14 -2.73 2.75
CA GLY A 16 -4.93 -1.41 3.37
C GLY A 16 -4.09 -1.47 4.65
N ALA A 17 -4.41 -2.42 5.53
CA ALA A 17 -3.66 -2.69 6.76
C ALA A 17 -2.16 -2.96 6.50
N ASP A 18 -1.82 -3.75 5.49
CA ASP A 18 -0.44 -4.18 5.25
C ASP A 18 0.37 -3.19 4.41
N ALA A 19 -0.29 -2.29 3.69
CA ALA A 19 0.35 -1.44 2.70
C ALA A 19 1.45 -0.52 3.28
N PRO A 20 1.30 0.12 4.46
CA PRO A 20 2.37 0.90 5.06
C PRO A 20 3.58 0.01 5.43
N TYR A 21 3.34 -1.15 6.05
CA TYR A 21 4.41 -2.08 6.42
C TYR A 21 5.17 -2.57 5.18
N ASN A 22 4.43 -2.99 4.14
CA ASN A 22 5.02 -3.50 2.90
C ASN A 22 5.86 -2.44 2.19
N THR A 23 5.35 -1.20 2.14
CA THR A 23 6.06 -0.08 1.50
C THR A 23 7.37 0.24 2.23
N LEU A 24 7.36 0.30 3.57
CA LEU A 24 8.58 0.59 4.33
C LEU A 24 9.60 -0.56 4.25
N LYS A 25 9.11 -1.80 4.33
CA LYS A 25 9.97 -2.99 4.18
C LYS A 25 10.62 -3.04 2.81
N LEU A 26 9.85 -2.79 1.75
CA LEU A 26 10.38 -2.73 0.39
C LEU A 26 11.44 -1.65 0.24
N TRP A 27 11.25 -0.48 0.86
CA TRP A 27 12.25 0.58 0.85
C TRP A 27 13.57 0.13 1.49
N HIS A 28 13.51 -0.50 2.67
CA HIS A 28 14.69 -1.05 3.35
C HIS A 28 15.38 -2.14 2.51
N ASP A 29 14.60 -3.07 1.95
CA ASP A 29 15.09 -4.16 1.09
C ASP A 29 15.80 -3.61 -0.16
N MET A 30 15.23 -2.58 -0.80
CA MET A 30 15.86 -1.90 -1.94
C MET A 30 17.19 -1.26 -1.54
N LYS A 31 17.27 -0.59 -0.39
CA LYS A 31 18.54 0.01 0.04
C LYS A 31 19.63 -1.04 0.30
N HIS A 32 19.29 -2.25 0.74
CA HIS A 32 20.25 -3.36 0.81
C HIS A 32 20.73 -3.81 -0.57
N TYR A 33 19.87 -3.73 -1.60
CA TYR A 33 20.22 -4.04 -2.99
C TYR A 33 21.20 -3.04 -3.63
N CYS A 34 21.41 -1.86 -3.02
CA CYS A 34 22.41 -0.88 -3.45
C CYS A 34 23.81 -1.45 -3.68
N ARG A 35 24.16 -2.50 -2.95
CA ARG A 35 25.45 -3.18 -3.05
C ARG A 35 25.64 -3.95 -4.36
N HIS A 36 24.59 -4.13 -5.15
CA HIS A 36 24.62 -4.92 -6.39
C HIS A 36 24.53 -4.06 -7.65
N ASP A 37 23.58 -3.11 -7.69
CA ASP A 37 23.39 -2.24 -8.86
C ASP A 37 22.76 -0.91 -8.43
N SER A 38 23.54 0.17 -8.51
CA SER A 38 23.12 1.51 -8.12
C SER A 38 22.21 2.18 -9.15
N LEU A 39 22.30 1.83 -10.43
CA LEU A 39 21.45 2.39 -11.48
C LEU A 39 20.03 1.84 -11.36
N VAL A 40 19.90 0.52 -11.23
CA VAL A 40 18.62 -0.15 -11.01
C VAL A 40 18.00 0.31 -9.69
N LEU A 41 18.81 0.47 -8.64
CA LEU A 41 18.33 1.01 -7.37
C LEU A 41 17.73 2.41 -7.54
N ASN A 42 18.46 3.33 -8.16
CA ASN A 42 18.01 4.72 -8.26
C ASN A 42 16.70 4.82 -9.05
N ALA A 43 16.57 4.04 -10.14
CA ALA A 43 15.32 3.96 -10.88
C ALA A 43 14.17 3.37 -10.03
N ALA A 44 14.46 2.31 -9.26
CA ALA A 44 13.47 1.64 -8.42
C ALA A 44 13.01 2.52 -7.23
N LEU A 45 13.95 3.22 -6.57
CA LEU A 45 13.64 4.17 -5.51
C LEU A 45 12.86 5.36 -6.04
N TYR A 46 13.25 5.92 -7.18
CA TYR A 46 12.53 7.00 -7.82
C TYR A 46 11.09 6.61 -8.17
N ALA A 47 10.86 5.36 -8.58
CA ALA A 47 9.51 4.83 -8.77
C ALA A 47 8.77 4.66 -7.44
N LEU A 48 9.42 4.07 -6.42
CA LEU A 48 8.84 3.85 -5.09
C LEU A 48 8.43 5.17 -4.40
N GLU A 49 9.23 6.23 -4.57
CA GLU A 49 8.97 7.56 -4.02
C GLU A 49 7.65 8.17 -4.50
N LYS A 50 7.17 7.77 -5.69
CA LYS A 50 5.88 8.19 -6.23
C LYS A 50 4.69 7.47 -5.60
N HIS A 51 4.94 6.36 -4.89
CA HIS A 51 3.92 5.51 -4.27
C HIS A 51 4.00 5.53 -2.73
N LEU A 52 4.59 6.57 -2.13
CA LEU A 52 4.73 6.70 -0.67
C LEU A 52 3.45 7.16 0.05
N TRP A 53 2.32 7.22 -0.64
CA TRP A 53 1.06 7.67 -0.08
C TRP A 53 0.58 6.80 1.09
N HIS A 54 0.93 5.51 1.10
CA HIS A 54 0.72 4.60 2.23
C HIS A 54 1.54 4.95 3.47
N LEU A 55 2.65 5.64 3.26
CA LEU A 55 3.56 6.11 4.31
C LEU A 55 3.40 7.60 4.59
N ALA A 56 2.46 8.28 3.92
CA ALA A 56 2.04 9.61 4.31
C ALA A 56 1.57 9.58 5.77
N LYS A 57 1.72 10.71 6.45
CA LYS A 57 1.39 10.88 7.87
C LYS A 57 -0.10 10.70 8.21
N GLU A 58 -0.93 10.27 7.26
CA GLU A 58 -2.33 9.89 7.48
C GLU A 58 -2.59 8.37 7.32
N CYS A 59 -1.69 7.64 6.64
CA CYS A 59 -1.89 6.22 6.33
C CYS A 59 -1.03 5.25 7.18
N ALA A 60 0.15 5.66 7.68
CA ALA A 60 1.03 4.77 8.44
C ALA A 60 0.38 4.13 9.69
N VAL A 61 -0.56 4.82 10.37
CA VAL A 61 -1.28 4.27 11.54
C VAL A 61 -2.14 3.06 11.20
N ILE A 62 -2.59 2.93 9.95
CA ILE A 62 -3.41 1.82 9.47
C ILE A 62 -2.66 0.49 9.62
N SER A 63 -1.32 0.54 9.67
CA SER A 63 -0.49 -0.63 9.98
C SER A 63 -0.77 -1.26 11.34
N LEU A 64 -1.39 -0.55 12.31
CA LEU A 64 -1.81 -1.13 13.59
C LEU A 64 -2.68 -2.38 13.40
N PHE A 65 -3.46 -2.42 12.32
CA PHE A 65 -4.37 -3.51 11.98
C PHE A 65 -3.72 -4.60 11.13
N SER A 66 -2.42 -4.48 10.82
CA SER A 66 -1.67 -5.50 10.09
C SER A 66 -1.25 -6.63 11.00
N ASN A 67 -1.39 -7.87 10.55
CA ASN A 67 -0.83 -9.05 11.21
C ASN A 67 0.69 -9.20 10.98
N ARG A 68 1.31 -8.32 10.19
CA ARG A 68 2.75 -8.35 9.90
C ARG A 68 3.60 -7.62 10.94
N LEU A 69 2.97 -6.76 11.75
CA LEU A 69 3.64 -6.07 12.84
C LEU A 69 3.90 -7.02 14.01
N PHE A 70 5.11 -6.95 14.58
CA PHE A 70 5.36 -7.55 15.88
C PHE A 70 4.63 -6.78 16.98
N SER A 71 4.27 -7.47 18.07
CA SER A 71 3.57 -6.86 19.20
C SER A 71 4.31 -5.64 19.77
N SER A 72 5.65 -5.68 19.83
CA SER A 72 6.47 -4.55 20.27
C SER A 72 6.35 -3.32 19.37
N GLU A 73 6.32 -3.52 18.05
CA GLU A 73 6.14 -2.43 17.08
C GLU A 73 4.73 -1.85 17.14
N ARG A 74 3.71 -2.71 17.23
CA ARG A 74 2.32 -2.30 17.38
C ARG A 74 2.12 -1.47 18.65
N GLN A 75 2.69 -1.90 19.76
CA GLN A 75 2.65 -1.16 21.02
C GLN A 75 3.37 0.18 20.91
N LEU A 76 4.53 0.24 20.25
CA LEU A 76 5.28 1.47 20.07
C LEU A 76 4.50 2.49 19.22
N ILE A 77 3.83 2.05 18.15
CA ILE A 77 2.97 2.91 17.34
C ILE A 77 1.82 3.49 18.18
N ALA A 78 1.13 2.64 18.96
CA ALA A 78 0.04 3.09 19.83
C ALA A 78 0.51 4.09 20.89
N GLN A 79 1.65 3.83 21.54
CA GLN A 79 2.24 4.75 22.50
C GLN A 79 2.65 6.08 21.85
N THR A 80 3.24 6.05 20.65
CA THR A 80 3.55 7.29 19.92
C THR A 80 2.29 8.08 19.62
N LEU A 81 1.21 7.40 19.20
CA LEU A 81 -0.06 8.06 18.92
C LEU A 81 -0.65 8.71 20.18
N LEU A 82 -0.65 8.02 21.32
CA LEU A 82 -1.14 8.55 22.60
C LEU A 82 -0.34 9.76 23.12
N ARG A 83 0.93 9.89 22.74
CA ARG A 83 1.76 11.05 23.08
C ARG A 83 1.43 12.30 22.26
N ILE A 84 0.74 12.13 21.14
CA ILE A 84 0.35 13.23 20.26
C ILE A 84 -1.11 13.57 20.59
N PRO A 85 -1.40 14.74 21.19
CA PRO A 85 -2.77 15.09 21.51
C PRO A 85 -3.63 15.19 20.23
N PRO A 86 -4.92 14.80 20.29
CA PRO A 86 -5.85 15.07 19.20
C PRO A 86 -5.90 16.57 18.91
N PRO A 87 -5.83 17.00 17.63
CA PRO A 87 -5.97 18.40 17.30
C PRO A 87 -7.38 18.89 17.67
N LYS A 88 -7.47 20.13 18.18
CA LYS A 88 -8.75 20.74 18.59
C LYS A 88 -9.71 20.94 17.43
N GLU A 89 -9.15 21.20 16.26
CA GLU A 89 -9.86 21.31 15.00
C GLU A 89 -9.08 20.56 13.93
N PHE A 90 -9.78 19.77 13.12
CA PHE A 90 -9.19 19.20 11.92
C PHE A 90 -9.24 20.26 10.83
N ALA A 91 -8.11 20.95 10.61
CA ALA A 91 -8.02 21.92 9.54
C ALA A 91 -8.43 21.26 8.21
N ASN A 92 -9.29 21.94 7.43
CA ASN A 92 -9.70 21.53 6.07
C ASN A 92 -8.56 21.69 5.06
N GLU A 93 -7.34 21.33 5.44
CA GLU A 93 -6.19 21.32 4.56
C GLU A 93 -6.34 20.16 3.59
N ARG A 94 -7.07 20.38 2.49
CA ARG A 94 -6.88 19.65 1.24
C ARG A 94 -5.50 20.00 0.67
N GLY A 95 -4.46 19.62 1.40
CA GLY A 95 -3.07 19.83 1.02
C GLY A 95 -2.51 18.58 0.36
N HIS A 96 -1.50 18.76 -0.48
CA HIS A 96 -0.73 17.62 -1.00
C HIS A 96 -0.15 16.81 0.17
N PRO A 97 -0.19 15.47 0.13
CA PRO A 97 0.40 14.65 1.16
C PRO A 97 1.88 14.98 1.32
N THR A 98 2.32 15.23 2.55
CA THR A 98 3.73 15.43 2.83
C THR A 98 4.39 14.06 2.94
N PHE A 99 5.24 13.74 1.97
CA PHE A 99 5.98 12.48 1.99
C PHE A 99 7.12 12.54 3.00
N PRO A 100 7.26 11.52 3.88
CA PRO A 100 8.39 11.45 4.80
C PRO A 100 9.71 11.19 4.06
N ILE A 101 10.79 11.76 4.59
CA ILE A 101 12.15 11.44 4.16
C ILE A 101 12.63 10.25 4.99
N PHE A 102 13.02 9.17 4.31
CA PHE A 102 13.47 7.94 4.96
C PHE A 102 14.97 7.86 5.14
N ASN A 103 15.39 7.17 6.20
CA ASN A 103 16.75 6.74 6.45
C ASN A 103 16.75 5.29 6.98
N TYR A 104 17.94 4.69 7.14
CA TYR A 104 18.07 3.30 7.58
C TYR A 104 17.46 3.00 8.95
N SER A 105 17.26 4.02 9.79
CA SER A 105 16.64 3.90 11.11
C SER A 105 15.14 4.18 11.11
N THR A 106 14.55 4.54 9.97
CA THR A 106 13.12 4.82 9.87
C THR A 106 12.31 3.59 10.24
N LYS A 107 11.46 3.76 11.26
CA LYS A 107 10.46 2.81 11.72
C LYS A 107 9.06 3.36 11.48
N LEU A 108 8.05 2.51 11.35
CA LEU A 108 6.65 2.96 11.22
C LEU A 108 6.22 3.88 12.37
N SER A 109 6.68 3.60 13.59
CA SER A 109 6.41 4.46 14.76
C SER A 109 6.95 5.89 14.62
N SER A 110 7.99 6.11 13.82
CA SER A 110 8.54 7.46 13.55
C SER A 110 7.76 8.23 12.49
N LEU A 111 6.86 7.56 11.77
CA LEU A 111 6.01 8.15 10.74
C LEU A 111 4.64 8.59 11.30
N ILE A 112 4.42 8.41 12.61
CA ILE A 112 3.19 8.75 13.31
C ILE A 112 3.12 10.27 13.58
N GLY A 113 1.98 10.90 13.32
CA GLY A 113 1.74 12.34 13.35
C GLY A 113 0.29 12.72 13.69
N PRO A 114 -0.01 14.00 13.94
CA PRO A 114 -1.32 14.41 14.47
C PRO A 114 -2.49 14.20 13.49
N LYS A 115 -2.21 14.14 12.18
CA LYS A 115 -3.25 13.95 11.16
C LYS A 115 -3.92 12.58 11.23
N PHE A 116 -3.34 11.58 11.89
CA PHE A 116 -3.99 10.27 12.09
C PHE A 116 -5.27 10.35 12.92
N TRP A 117 -5.38 11.33 13.82
CA TRP A 117 -6.60 11.55 14.59
C TRP A 117 -7.79 11.91 13.69
N PHE A 118 -7.53 12.54 12.53
CA PHE A 118 -8.56 12.83 11.54
C PHE A 118 -9.18 11.55 11.01
N LEU A 119 -8.38 10.53 10.73
CA LEU A 119 -8.85 9.23 10.23
C LEU A 119 -9.82 8.57 11.22
N PHE A 120 -9.44 8.49 12.50
CA PHE A 120 -10.30 7.91 13.53
C PHE A 120 -11.58 8.72 13.75
N HIS A 121 -11.48 10.04 13.74
CA HIS A 121 -12.64 10.93 13.88
C HIS A 121 -13.61 10.80 12.69
N THR A 122 -13.11 10.87 11.45
CA THR A 122 -13.93 10.77 10.22
C THR A 122 -14.59 9.41 10.08
N MET A 123 -13.92 8.34 10.50
CA MET A 123 -14.48 6.98 10.43
C MET A 123 -15.34 6.63 11.65
N GLY A 124 -15.44 7.50 12.66
CA GLY A 124 -16.20 7.24 13.89
C GLY A 124 -15.63 6.08 14.72
N ILE A 125 -14.32 5.83 14.62
CA ILE A 125 -13.64 4.76 15.35
C ILE A 125 -13.27 5.30 16.74
N GLY A 126 -13.83 4.69 17.80
CA GLY A 126 -13.43 4.97 19.18
C GLY A 126 -11.95 4.64 19.40
N THR A 127 -11.24 5.43 20.20
CA THR A 127 -9.78 5.33 20.36
C THR A 127 -9.32 4.89 21.75
N ASP A 128 -10.26 4.63 22.66
CA ASP A 128 -9.99 4.22 24.05
C ASP A 128 -9.15 2.93 24.15
N TRP A 129 -9.28 2.04 23.16
CA TRP A 129 -8.49 0.80 23.09
C TRP A 129 -7.00 1.04 22.93
N LEU A 130 -6.56 2.19 22.38
CA LEU A 130 -5.13 2.48 22.23
C LEU A 130 -4.38 2.49 23.57
N GLY A 131 -5.08 2.86 24.66
CA GLY A 131 -4.53 2.85 26.02
C GLY A 131 -4.58 1.50 26.72
N LYS A 132 -5.29 0.52 26.17
CA LYS A 132 -5.45 -0.83 26.74
C LYS A 132 -4.24 -1.71 26.42
N ARG A 133 -4.12 -2.84 27.11
CA ARG A 133 -3.10 -3.84 26.77
C ARG A 133 -3.42 -4.47 25.41
N LEU A 134 -2.40 -4.86 24.65
CA LEU A 134 -2.60 -5.48 23.32
C LEU A 134 -3.51 -6.72 23.37
N SER A 135 -3.45 -7.51 24.45
CA SER A 135 -4.31 -8.68 24.66
C SER A 135 -5.80 -8.33 24.83
N GLU A 136 -6.11 -7.07 25.14
CA GLU A 136 -7.47 -6.58 25.34
C GLU A 136 -8.06 -5.98 24.06
N TRP A 137 -7.24 -5.70 23.05
CA TRP A 137 -7.67 -5.10 21.78
C TRP A 137 -8.59 -6.03 21.00
N ASP A 138 -8.29 -7.33 21.00
CA ASP A 138 -9.09 -8.34 20.30
C ASP A 138 -10.51 -8.46 20.88
N ASN A 139 -10.76 -7.92 22.08
CA ASN A 139 -12.07 -7.91 22.73
C ASN A 139 -12.76 -6.53 22.66
N ASP A 140 -12.09 -5.50 22.12
CA ASP A 140 -12.64 -4.16 22.02
C ASP A 140 -13.44 -4.00 20.71
N PRO A 141 -14.74 -3.66 20.78
CA PRO A 141 -15.58 -3.54 19.58
C PRO A 141 -15.11 -2.48 18.59
N SER A 142 -14.53 -1.37 19.07
CA SER A 142 -14.04 -0.29 18.19
C SER A 142 -12.79 -0.76 17.45
N HIS A 143 -11.89 -1.47 18.14
CA HIS A 143 -10.73 -2.08 17.51
C HIS A 143 -11.13 -3.15 16.49
N GLN A 144 -12.04 -4.07 16.83
CA GLN A 144 -12.51 -5.13 15.92
C GLN A 144 -13.17 -4.55 14.66
N GLY A 145 -14.01 -3.52 14.81
CA GLY A 145 -14.66 -2.84 13.70
C GLY A 145 -13.64 -2.18 12.77
N ALA A 146 -12.66 -1.46 13.34
CA ALA A 146 -11.59 -0.83 12.59
C ALA A 146 -10.69 -1.87 11.89
N GLU A 147 -10.29 -2.93 12.59
CA GLU A 147 -9.49 -4.01 12.02
C GLU A 147 -10.21 -4.66 10.84
N THR A 148 -11.49 -4.98 11.00
CA THR A 148 -12.32 -5.55 9.93
C THR A 148 -12.35 -4.60 8.74
N TYR A 149 -12.57 -3.31 8.96
CA TYR A 149 -12.61 -2.33 7.88
C TYR A 149 -11.27 -2.23 7.14
N PHE A 150 -10.16 -1.96 7.83
CA PHE A 150 -8.87 -1.68 7.19
C PHE A 150 -8.21 -2.92 6.57
N ARG A 151 -8.53 -4.12 7.06
CA ARG A 151 -8.06 -5.36 6.44
C ARG A 151 -8.83 -5.73 5.18
N HIS A 152 -10.10 -5.37 5.09
CA HIS A 152 -10.90 -5.59 3.88
C HIS A 152 -10.87 -4.40 2.91
N ALA A 153 -10.42 -3.23 3.37
CA ALA A 153 -10.18 -2.07 2.54
C ALA A 153 -9.16 -2.44 1.46
N LYS A 154 -9.65 -2.56 0.23
CA LYS A 154 -8.79 -2.73 -0.93
C LYS A 154 -8.18 -1.41 -1.30
N VAL A 155 -6.86 -1.44 -1.42
CA VAL A 155 -6.11 -0.34 -1.98
C VAL A 155 -6.12 -0.48 -3.51
N GLU A 156 -7.26 -0.14 -4.11
CA GLU A 156 -7.50 -0.33 -5.56
C GLU A 156 -6.78 0.71 -6.42
N ASN A 157 -6.41 1.87 -5.85
CA ASN A 157 -5.79 2.95 -6.62
C ASN A 157 -4.43 2.50 -7.21
N ASP A 158 -3.57 1.86 -6.41
CA ASP A 158 -2.28 1.36 -6.91
C ASP A 158 -2.46 0.25 -7.95
N LEU A 159 -3.46 -0.61 -7.81
CA LEU A 159 -3.73 -1.64 -8.82
C LEU A 159 -4.18 -1.01 -10.15
N SER A 160 -5.04 0.00 -10.07
CA SER A 160 -5.59 0.72 -11.22
C SER A 160 -4.50 1.54 -11.93
N GLU A 161 -3.68 2.29 -11.18
CA GLU A 161 -2.52 3.01 -11.72
C GLU A 161 -1.53 2.05 -12.39
N ARG A 162 -1.27 0.89 -11.76
CA ARG A 162 -0.40 -0.15 -12.35
C ARG A 162 -0.99 -0.75 -13.62
N ALA A 163 -2.30 -1.00 -13.66
CA ALA A 163 -2.97 -1.52 -14.85
C ALA A 163 -2.93 -0.51 -16.01
N VAL A 164 -3.18 0.77 -15.71
CA VAL A 164 -3.08 1.86 -16.69
C VAL A 164 -1.65 1.99 -17.20
N LYS A 165 -0.66 2.00 -16.31
CA LYS A 165 0.75 2.10 -16.69
C LYS A 165 1.20 0.90 -17.53
N LEU A 166 0.78 -0.31 -17.17
CA LEU A 166 1.06 -1.53 -17.95
C LEU A 166 0.46 -1.44 -19.36
N ILE A 167 -0.78 -0.97 -19.49
CA ILE A 167 -1.43 -0.77 -20.80
C ILE A 167 -0.71 0.33 -21.59
N GLN A 168 -0.32 1.43 -20.95
CA GLN A 168 0.45 2.50 -21.59
C GLN A 168 1.77 1.98 -22.12
N ASP A 169 2.58 1.32 -21.29
CA ASP A 169 3.91 0.80 -21.66
C ASP A 169 3.78 -0.30 -22.74
N PHE A 170 2.78 -1.16 -22.64
CA PHE A 170 2.49 -2.15 -23.69
C PHE A 170 2.12 -1.46 -25.00
N SER A 171 1.19 -0.51 -24.98
CA SER A 171 0.72 0.19 -26.18
C SER A 171 1.86 0.91 -26.90
N THR A 172 2.75 1.58 -26.16
CA THR A 172 3.89 2.33 -26.71
C THR A 172 5.03 1.41 -27.15
N SER A 173 5.18 0.22 -26.55
CA SER A 173 6.17 -0.76 -26.98
C SER A 173 5.85 -1.40 -28.33
N VAL A 174 4.57 -1.53 -28.68
CA VAL A 174 4.12 -2.12 -29.95
C VAL A 174 4.07 -1.05 -31.05
N THR A 175 3.44 0.10 -30.77
CA THR A 175 3.31 1.18 -31.76
C THR A 175 3.00 2.53 -31.13
N THR A 176 3.58 3.60 -31.67
CA THR A 176 3.24 4.98 -31.29
C THR A 176 2.12 5.58 -32.16
N ASN A 177 1.69 4.88 -33.22
CA ASN A 177 0.64 5.32 -34.12
C ASN A 177 -0.77 5.05 -33.53
N GLU A 178 -1.58 6.11 -33.41
CA GLU A 178 -2.91 6.04 -32.77
C GLU A 178 -3.89 5.11 -33.49
N THR A 179 -3.86 5.06 -34.82
CA THR A 179 -4.72 4.16 -35.60
C THR A 179 -4.36 2.69 -35.33
N GLN A 180 -3.07 2.37 -35.27
CA GLN A 180 -2.62 1.02 -34.95
C GLN A 180 -2.92 0.65 -33.49
N LYS A 181 -2.85 1.60 -32.55
CA LYS A 181 -3.29 1.37 -31.16
C LYS A 181 -4.76 1.00 -31.07
N GLN A 182 -5.63 1.68 -31.81
CA GLN A 182 -7.07 1.36 -31.81
C GLN A 182 -7.34 -0.05 -32.35
N PHE A 183 -6.65 -0.47 -33.41
CA PHE A 183 -6.73 -1.85 -33.89
C PHE A 183 -6.25 -2.86 -32.85
N LEU A 184 -5.13 -2.59 -32.18
CA LEU A 184 -4.60 -3.45 -31.12
C LEU A 184 -5.61 -3.61 -29.97
N LEU A 185 -6.25 -2.51 -29.53
CA LEU A 185 -7.28 -2.54 -28.49
C LEU A 185 -8.49 -3.38 -28.89
N GLN A 186 -8.92 -3.30 -30.15
CA GLN A 186 -10.03 -4.13 -30.66
C GLN A 186 -9.67 -5.62 -30.65
N VAL A 187 -8.45 -5.98 -31.04
CA VAL A 187 -7.97 -7.38 -31.00
C VAL A 187 -7.92 -7.88 -29.55
N VAL A 188 -7.38 -7.07 -28.63
CA VAL A 188 -7.34 -7.42 -27.20
C VAL A 188 -8.74 -7.61 -26.62
N ASP A 189 -9.70 -6.71 -26.93
CA ASP A 189 -11.08 -6.81 -26.45
C ASP A 189 -11.81 -8.03 -27.04
N TYR A 190 -11.58 -8.33 -28.33
CA TYR A 190 -12.08 -9.54 -28.97
C TYR A 190 -11.60 -10.79 -28.22
N HIS A 191 -10.29 -10.94 -27.99
CA HIS A 191 -9.74 -12.09 -27.25
C HIS A 191 -10.22 -12.13 -25.80
N ARG A 192 -10.35 -10.98 -25.14
CA ARG A 192 -10.87 -10.89 -23.78
C ARG A 192 -12.28 -11.47 -23.68
N LYS A 193 -13.15 -11.18 -24.65
CA LYS A 193 -14.53 -11.69 -24.69
C LYS A 193 -14.61 -13.20 -24.92
N GLN A 194 -13.58 -13.81 -25.51
CA GLN A 194 -13.50 -15.27 -25.69
C GLN A 194 -13.16 -16.00 -24.37
N ILE A 195 -12.70 -15.29 -23.34
CA ILE A 195 -12.32 -15.88 -22.06
C ILE A 195 -13.38 -15.54 -21.01
N ALA A 196 -14.14 -16.56 -20.58
CA ALA A 196 -15.27 -16.38 -19.66
C ALA A 196 -14.87 -15.79 -18.29
N ASN A 197 -13.66 -16.10 -17.80
CA ASN A 197 -13.08 -15.47 -16.60
C ASN A 197 -11.56 -15.70 -16.53
N PHE A 198 -10.86 -14.87 -15.77
CA PHE A 198 -9.40 -14.93 -15.59
C PHE A 198 -8.94 -15.85 -14.45
N LYS A 199 -9.77 -16.81 -14.02
CA LYS A 199 -9.33 -17.79 -13.03
C LYS A 199 -8.25 -18.67 -13.66
N LYS A 200 -7.24 -19.02 -12.86
CA LYS A 200 -6.10 -19.86 -13.29
C LYS A 200 -6.56 -21.17 -13.93
N GLU A 201 -7.63 -21.76 -13.40
CA GLU A 201 -8.28 -22.97 -13.93
C GLU A 201 -8.85 -22.80 -15.35
N THR A 202 -9.44 -21.64 -15.65
CA THR A 202 -10.03 -21.32 -16.96
C THR A 202 -8.93 -21.07 -18.00
N LEU A 203 -7.86 -20.38 -17.62
CA LEU A 203 -6.73 -20.09 -18.50
C LEU A 203 -5.92 -21.36 -18.84
N ASN A 204 -5.71 -22.26 -17.88
CA ASN A 204 -5.00 -23.53 -18.11
C ASN A 204 -5.74 -24.47 -19.09
N LYS A 205 -7.06 -24.33 -19.21
CA LYS A 205 -7.85 -25.09 -20.20
C LYS A 205 -7.69 -24.56 -21.62
N LEU A 206 -7.33 -23.28 -21.78
CA LEU A 206 -7.09 -22.66 -23.08
C LEU A 206 -5.69 -22.96 -23.62
N SER A 207 -4.71 -23.24 -22.75
CA SER A 207 -3.32 -23.60 -23.11
C SER A 207 -3.12 -25.07 -23.53
N LEU A 208 -4.20 -25.83 -23.71
CA LEU A 208 -4.21 -27.24 -24.14
C LEU A 208 -4.65 -27.40 -25.62
N ILE A 209 -4.68 -26.30 -26.37
CA ILE A 209 -4.89 -26.24 -27.83
C ILE A 209 -3.66 -25.55 -28.43
#